data_AF-A0A917ZQF8-F1
#
_entry.id   AF-A0A917ZQF8-F1
#
_cell.length_a   1.000
_cell.length_b   1.000
_cell.length_c   1.000
_cell.angle_alpha   90.00
_cell.angle_beta   90.00
_cell.angle_gamma   90.00
#
_symmetry.space_group_name_H-M   'P 1'
#
loop_
_entity.id
_entity.type
_entity.pdbx_description
1 polymer ?
#
loop_
_entity_poly.entity_id
_entity_poly.type
_entity_poly.pdbx_seq_one_letter_code
_entity_poly.pdbx_strand_id
1 'polypeptide(L)'
;MSTSRDAWTADTRNATPLSRRLPQLLRLAGATALLVAMYSFLVQGWQGSSDLLRYGLLLGHSLLLCGAGLASGHWLQEPRGARLLTSLALVSVPANFAILGAFVHAEAGIAALNYPGIATWQLGAPGLTAAVVGGSALLLLPVVILGFRVLARPLSSRLSWQYLAGNAVLLIPLRDPTAVAGLTLPLALWMLWRAERSRDQHLCARTPDGILARLLQFLPLGVLLGRSLWLYDADAFLFTAGLLCLFLAARQLSLLLPGQSILRGFLEVGSGLLTPLIGIGVAVLLERLLPDPLLLPAGSLACAALLLELSRRVEMAPALYRVLAVPALLLGFSGNLLLFDSLANALLCLVAGLLLTLAGHYLRRLALLGAGLVIAASGLVYLFGRLLSAFDLGGWISLALVGLAAILLGSLLESRASDRFTRLKQRFAHWQV
;
A
#
# COMPACT_ATOMS: atom_id res chain seq x y z
N MET A 1 2.81 -44.87 -60.32
CA MET A 1 3.84 -44.67 -59.28
C MET A 1 3.58 -43.34 -58.59
N SER A 2 3.49 -43.39 -57.25
CA SER A 2 3.38 -42.31 -56.24
C SER A 2 2.41 -41.15 -56.49
N THR A 3 1.13 -41.29 -56.12
CA THR A 3 0.54 -40.85 -54.82
C THR A 3 0.68 -39.37 -54.49
N SER A 4 -0.43 -38.68 -54.71
CA SER A 4 -0.86 -37.47 -54.01
C SER A 4 -1.14 -37.73 -52.52
N ARG A 5 -1.33 -36.63 -51.79
CA ARG A 5 -1.83 -36.45 -50.41
C ARG A 5 -0.74 -36.22 -49.38
N ASP A 6 -0.50 -34.94 -49.10
CA ASP A 6 -0.40 -34.43 -47.74
C ASP A 6 -0.89 -32.98 -47.75
N ALA A 7 -2.21 -32.86 -47.78
CA ALA A 7 -2.93 -31.65 -47.48
C ALA A 7 -3.77 -31.94 -46.24
N TRP A 8 -3.78 -30.99 -45.31
CA TRP A 8 -4.74 -30.86 -44.20
C TRP A 8 -4.62 -31.85 -43.04
N THR A 9 -3.70 -31.57 -42.10
CA THR A 9 -4.05 -31.69 -40.68
C THR A 9 -4.14 -30.29 -40.10
N ALA A 10 -5.34 -29.72 -40.26
CA ALA A 10 -5.73 -28.47 -39.65
C ALA A 10 -5.57 -28.56 -38.12
N ASP A 11 -4.77 -27.63 -37.62
CA ASP A 11 -4.74 -27.12 -36.25
C ASP A 11 -6.18 -26.87 -35.74
N THR A 12 -6.77 -27.88 -35.10
CA THR A 12 -8.06 -27.76 -34.40
C THR A 12 -7.81 -27.08 -33.07
N ARG A 13 -7.72 -25.75 -33.14
CA ARG A 13 -7.64 -24.83 -32.01
C ARG A 13 -8.78 -25.06 -31.03
N ASN A 14 -8.49 -25.74 -29.92
CA ASN A 14 -8.72 -25.29 -28.54
C ASN A 14 -10.04 -24.55 -28.20
N ALA A 15 -11.19 -25.03 -28.65
CA ALA A 15 -12.46 -24.69 -28.00
C ALA A 15 -12.65 -25.61 -26.78
N THR A 16 -12.18 -25.21 -25.59
CA THR A 16 -12.56 -25.92 -24.37
C THR A 16 -14.07 -25.79 -24.18
N PRO A 17 -14.85 -26.88 -24.16
CA PRO A 17 -16.31 -26.81 -24.13
C PRO A 17 -16.77 -26.13 -22.85
N LEU A 18 -17.76 -25.23 -22.99
CA LEU A 18 -18.36 -24.41 -21.93
C LEU A 18 -18.81 -25.26 -20.72
N SER A 19 -19.18 -26.52 -20.97
CA SER A 19 -19.51 -27.54 -19.97
C SER A 19 -18.39 -27.83 -18.95
N ARG A 20 -17.11 -27.67 -19.31
CA ARG A 20 -15.99 -27.83 -18.38
C ARG A 20 -15.77 -26.63 -17.46
N ARG A 21 -16.22 -25.43 -17.86
CA ARG A 21 -16.11 -24.20 -17.05
C ARG A 21 -17.34 -23.97 -16.16
N LEU A 22 -18.48 -24.56 -16.51
CA LEU A 22 -19.74 -24.39 -15.78
C LEU A 22 -19.62 -24.71 -14.27
N PRO A 23 -19.00 -25.83 -13.83
CA PRO A 23 -18.84 -26.11 -12.39
C PRO A 23 -17.95 -25.09 -11.67
N GLN A 24 -16.97 -24.51 -12.35
CA GLN A 24 -16.10 -23.48 -11.76
C GLN A 24 -16.87 -22.16 -11.59
N LEU A 25 -17.68 -21.77 -12.58
CA LEU A 25 -18.52 -20.58 -12.50
C LEU A 25 -19.59 -20.70 -11.41
N LEU A 26 -20.24 -21.86 -11.29
CA LEU A 26 -21.21 -22.15 -10.22
C LEU A 26 -20.56 -22.07 -8.84
N ARG A 27 -19.35 -22.59 -8.67
CA ARG A 27 -18.60 -22.49 -7.39
C ARG A 27 -18.21 -21.06 -7.07
N LEU A 28 -17.77 -20.29 -8.08
CA LEU A 28 -17.44 -18.89 -7.91
C LEU A 28 -18.69 -18.09 -7.52
N ALA A 29 -19.80 -18.28 -8.23
CA ALA A 29 -21.08 -17.63 -7.94
C ALA A 29 -21.61 -18.00 -6.54
N GLY A 30 -21.50 -19.27 -6.14
CA GLY A 30 -21.85 -19.71 -4.79
C GLY A 30 -20.97 -19.05 -3.74
N ALA A 31 -19.65 -19.03 -3.94
CA ALA A 31 -18.70 -18.38 -3.03
C ALA A 31 -18.97 -16.87 -2.90
N THR A 32 -19.21 -16.17 -4.01
CA THR A 32 -19.50 -14.74 -3.99
C THR A 32 -20.84 -14.45 -3.34
N ALA A 33 -21.90 -15.23 -3.61
CA ALA A 33 -23.19 -15.09 -2.95
C ALA A 33 -23.06 -15.25 -1.42
N LEU A 34 -22.22 -16.18 -0.98
CA LEU A 34 -21.99 -16.47 0.43
C LEU A 34 -21.19 -15.35 1.12
N LEU A 35 -20.20 -14.77 0.43
CA LEU A 35 -19.49 -13.56 0.89
C LEU A 35 -20.42 -12.34 0.97
N VAL A 36 -21.29 -12.15 -0.04
CA VAL A 36 -22.28 -11.07 -0.05
C VAL A 36 -23.28 -11.26 1.08
N ALA A 37 -23.77 -12.48 1.32
CA ALA A 37 -24.67 -12.76 2.44
C ALA A 37 -24.00 -12.45 3.79
N MET A 38 -22.74 -12.84 3.97
CA MET A 38 -21.96 -12.53 5.18
C MET A 38 -21.80 -11.01 5.38
N TYR A 39 -21.49 -10.28 4.31
CA TYR A 39 -21.37 -8.82 4.37
C TYR A 39 -22.72 -8.14 4.66
N SER A 40 -23.79 -8.54 3.97
CA SER A 40 -25.14 -8.03 4.21
C SER A 40 -25.59 -8.28 5.66
N PHE A 41 -25.26 -9.45 6.22
CA PHE A 41 -25.55 -9.76 7.62
C PHE A 41 -24.84 -8.83 8.61
N LEU A 42 -23.58 -8.49 8.33
CA LEU A 42 -22.81 -7.52 9.14
C LEU A 42 -23.39 -6.10 9.05
N VAL A 43 -23.86 -5.69 7.87
CA VAL A 43 -24.28 -4.30 7.59
C VAL A 43 -25.74 -4.04 7.88
N GLN A 44 -26.66 -4.96 7.61
CA GLN A 44 -28.10 -4.68 7.73
C GLN A 44 -28.60 -4.84 9.17
N GLY A 45 -27.95 -5.68 9.97
CA GLY A 45 -28.41 -6.03 11.31
C GLY A 45 -29.76 -6.74 11.30
N TRP A 46 -29.99 -7.63 12.27
CA TRP A 46 -31.28 -8.28 12.42
C TRP A 46 -32.03 -7.58 13.56
N GLN A 47 -32.93 -6.67 13.19
CA GLN A 47 -33.78 -5.96 14.15
C GLN A 47 -34.65 -6.96 14.93
N GLY A 48 -34.50 -7.02 16.26
CA GLY A 48 -35.30 -7.86 17.14
C GLY A 48 -34.66 -9.18 17.61
N SER A 49 -33.41 -9.47 17.27
CA SER A 49 -32.67 -10.64 17.79
C SER A 49 -31.55 -10.21 18.74
N SER A 50 -31.24 -11.04 19.74
CA SER A 50 -30.13 -10.75 20.66
C SER A 50 -28.78 -10.79 19.93
N ASP A 51 -27.87 -9.90 20.29
CA ASP A 51 -26.52 -9.83 19.69
C ASP A 51 -25.76 -11.16 19.85
N LEU A 52 -26.02 -11.89 20.93
CA LEU A 52 -25.48 -13.24 21.16
C LEU A 52 -25.94 -14.23 20.09
N LEU A 53 -27.24 -14.25 19.75
CA LEU A 53 -27.78 -15.15 18.73
C LEU A 53 -27.25 -14.79 17.35
N ARG A 54 -27.21 -13.49 17.03
CA ARG A 54 -26.64 -12.98 15.77
C ARG A 54 -25.19 -13.43 15.61
N TYR A 55 -24.39 -13.24 16.65
CA TYR A 55 -23.01 -13.68 16.67
C TYR A 55 -22.88 -15.21 16.57
N GLY A 56 -23.71 -15.95 17.31
CA GLY A 56 -23.74 -17.41 17.28
C GLY A 56 -24.04 -17.98 15.89
N LEU A 57 -24.94 -17.35 15.12
CA LEU A 57 -25.22 -17.73 13.73
C LEU A 57 -23.99 -17.55 12.83
N LEU A 58 -23.27 -16.43 12.97
CA LEU A 58 -22.03 -16.19 12.21
C LEU A 58 -20.95 -17.22 12.57
N LEU A 59 -20.75 -17.48 13.86
CA LEU A 59 -19.79 -18.48 14.33
C LEU A 59 -20.15 -19.89 13.83
N GLY A 60 -21.43 -20.25 13.94
CA GLY A 60 -21.97 -21.51 13.45
C GLY A 60 -21.75 -21.67 11.94
N HIS A 61 -21.91 -20.59 11.18
CA HIS A 61 -21.64 -20.59 9.75
C HIS A 61 -20.16 -20.85 9.42
N SER A 62 -19.23 -20.22 10.13
CA SER A 62 -17.79 -20.47 9.98
C SER A 62 -17.42 -21.94 10.26
N LEU A 63 -18.00 -22.51 11.33
CA LEU A 63 -17.81 -23.92 11.70
C LEU A 63 -18.43 -24.86 10.67
N LEU A 64 -19.63 -24.56 10.19
CA LEU A 64 -20.33 -25.35 9.17
C LEU A 64 -19.56 -25.36 7.86
N LEU A 65 -19.05 -24.21 7.40
CA LEU A 65 -18.21 -24.15 6.19
C LEU A 65 -16.94 -24.99 6.33
N CYS A 66 -16.29 -24.93 7.49
CA CYS A 66 -15.11 -25.74 7.77
C CYS A 66 -15.46 -27.24 7.76
N GLY A 67 -16.52 -27.62 8.48
CA GLY A 67 -17.02 -29.00 8.55
C GLY A 67 -17.44 -29.55 7.19
N ALA A 68 -18.18 -28.78 6.41
CA ALA A 68 -18.58 -29.13 5.04
C ALA A 68 -17.35 -29.25 4.12
N GLY A 69 -16.34 -28.39 4.29
CA GLY A 69 -15.06 -28.50 3.59
C GLY A 69 -14.34 -29.81 3.91
N LEU A 70 -14.31 -30.22 5.17
CA LEU A 70 -13.71 -31.49 5.60
C LEU A 70 -14.50 -32.70 5.09
N ALA A 71 -15.84 -32.66 5.20
CA ALA A 71 -16.71 -33.71 4.70
C ALA A 71 -16.59 -33.86 3.17
N SER A 72 -16.52 -32.76 2.43
CA SER A 72 -16.28 -32.77 0.98
C SER A 72 -14.92 -33.37 0.63
N GLY A 73 -13.89 -33.08 1.41
CA GLY A 73 -12.56 -33.65 1.21
C GLY A 73 -12.49 -35.15 1.54
N HIS A 74 -13.15 -35.58 2.60
CA HIS A 74 -13.07 -36.95 3.10
C HIS A 74 -14.07 -37.90 2.43
N TRP A 75 -15.34 -37.49 2.29
CA TRP A 75 -16.42 -38.34 1.77
C TRP A 75 -16.61 -38.22 0.27
N LEU A 76 -16.65 -36.99 -0.26
CA LEU A 76 -16.83 -36.76 -1.69
C LEU A 76 -15.52 -36.88 -2.48
N GLN A 77 -14.39 -37.01 -1.78
CA GLN A 77 -13.03 -37.05 -2.35
C GLN A 77 -12.77 -35.90 -3.32
N GLU A 78 -13.33 -34.72 -3.03
CA GLU A 78 -13.34 -33.59 -3.95
C GLU A 78 -12.44 -32.46 -3.43
N PRO A 79 -11.12 -32.47 -3.74
CA PRO A 79 -10.15 -31.58 -3.10
C PRO A 79 -10.33 -30.10 -3.47
N ARG A 80 -11.05 -29.81 -4.56
CA ARG A 80 -11.32 -28.43 -4.99
C ARG A 80 -12.44 -27.81 -4.16
N GLY A 81 -13.54 -28.54 -3.95
CA GLY A 81 -14.63 -28.13 -3.06
C GLY A 81 -14.15 -27.92 -1.63
N ALA A 82 -13.39 -28.88 -1.09
CA ALA A 82 -12.80 -28.81 0.24
C ALA A 82 -11.96 -27.54 0.45
N ARG A 83 -11.07 -27.21 -0.50
CA ARG A 83 -10.23 -26.01 -0.44
C ARG A 83 -11.04 -24.71 -0.48
N LEU A 84 -12.03 -24.63 -1.36
CA LEU A 84 -12.85 -23.44 -1.48
C LEU A 84 -13.64 -23.18 -0.19
N LEU A 85 -14.33 -24.20 0.34
CA LEU A 85 -15.14 -24.07 1.56
C LEU A 85 -14.28 -23.74 2.79
N THR A 86 -13.13 -24.39 2.94
CA THR A 86 -12.20 -24.08 4.04
C THR A 86 -11.57 -22.70 3.91
N SER A 87 -11.28 -22.23 2.68
CA SER A 87 -10.79 -20.86 2.46
C SER A 87 -11.85 -19.81 2.81
N LEU A 88 -13.12 -20.05 2.48
CA LEU A 88 -14.23 -19.18 2.89
C LEU A 88 -14.41 -19.18 4.40
N ALA A 89 -14.28 -20.35 5.05
CA ALA A 89 -14.29 -20.43 6.51
C ALA A 89 -13.15 -19.58 7.10
N LEU A 90 -11.94 -19.64 6.55
CA LEU A 90 -10.83 -18.77 6.98
C LEU A 90 -11.18 -17.28 6.80
N VAL A 91 -11.74 -16.88 5.65
CA VAL A 91 -12.14 -15.47 5.40
C VAL A 91 -13.13 -14.95 6.45
N SER A 92 -13.97 -15.81 7.02
CA SER A 92 -14.93 -15.41 8.07
C SER A 92 -14.32 -15.24 9.47
N VAL A 93 -13.11 -15.75 9.72
CA VAL A 93 -12.47 -15.67 11.05
C VAL A 93 -12.23 -14.22 11.51
N PRO A 94 -11.68 -13.30 10.70
CA PRO A 94 -11.43 -11.93 11.12
C PRO A 94 -12.72 -11.14 11.33
N ALA A 95 -13.79 -11.48 10.62
CA ALA A 95 -15.10 -10.91 10.89
C ALA A 95 -15.60 -11.32 12.28
N ASN A 96 -15.44 -12.60 12.67
CA ASN A 96 -15.77 -13.06 14.02
C ASN A 96 -14.91 -12.34 15.08
N PHE A 97 -13.60 -12.22 14.87
CA PHE A 97 -12.71 -11.52 15.80
C PHE A 97 -13.01 -10.01 15.89
N ALA A 98 -13.46 -9.38 14.81
CA ALA A 98 -13.88 -7.99 14.83
C ALA A 98 -15.13 -7.77 15.69
N ILE A 99 -16.12 -8.67 15.61
CA ILE A 99 -17.31 -8.62 16.50
C ILE A 99 -16.92 -8.92 17.95
N LEU A 100 -16.06 -9.91 18.19
CA LEU A 100 -15.54 -10.18 19.54
C LEU A 100 -14.82 -8.96 20.13
N GLY A 101 -14.00 -8.27 19.34
CA GLY A 101 -13.37 -7.01 19.75
C GLY A 101 -14.38 -5.90 20.04
N ALA A 102 -15.54 -5.89 19.34
CA ALA A 102 -16.62 -4.96 19.65
C ALA A 102 -17.27 -5.25 21.01
N PHE A 103 -17.52 -6.53 21.35
CA PHE A 103 -18.00 -6.91 22.68
C PHE A 103 -17.01 -6.53 23.79
N VAL A 104 -15.71 -6.82 23.60
CA VAL A 104 -14.66 -6.45 24.57
C VAL A 104 -14.63 -4.94 24.77
N HIS A 105 -14.73 -4.16 23.69
CA HIS A 105 -14.75 -2.71 23.80
C HIS A 105 -16.01 -2.18 24.50
N ALA A 106 -17.19 -2.74 24.22
CA ALA A 106 -18.44 -2.32 24.86
C ALA A 106 -18.37 -2.45 26.39
N GLU A 107 -17.78 -3.53 26.90
CA GLU A 107 -17.58 -3.74 28.33
C GLU A 107 -16.44 -2.89 28.92
N ALA A 108 -15.43 -2.54 28.11
CA ALA A 108 -14.29 -1.74 28.57
C ALA A 108 -14.68 -0.29 28.93
N GLY A 109 -15.86 0.20 28.52
CA GLY A 109 -16.38 1.52 28.90
C GLY A 109 -15.55 2.71 28.41
N ILE A 110 -14.66 2.49 27.44
CA ILE A 110 -13.74 3.51 26.92
C ILE A 110 -14.54 4.47 26.02
N ALA A 111 -14.88 5.64 26.57
CA ALA A 111 -15.48 6.84 25.95
C ALA A 111 -16.51 6.59 24.81
N ALA A 112 -17.77 6.89 25.11
CA ALA A 112 -18.90 6.82 24.19
C ALA A 112 -18.75 7.80 23.01
N LEU A 113 -18.09 7.35 21.94
CA LEU A 113 -18.29 7.93 20.61
C LEU A 113 -19.71 7.57 20.14
N ASN A 114 -20.43 8.53 19.55
CA ASN A 114 -21.78 8.30 19.03
C ASN A 114 -21.71 7.38 17.79
N TYR A 115 -22.17 6.13 17.93
CA TYR A 115 -22.22 5.17 16.83
C TYR A 115 -23.61 5.06 16.21
N PRO A 116 -23.70 4.72 14.91
CA PRO A 116 -24.93 4.19 14.36
C PRO A 116 -25.30 2.89 15.12
N GLY A 117 -26.55 2.78 15.58
CA GLY A 117 -27.03 1.65 16.39
C GLY A 117 -26.93 0.26 15.74
N ILE A 118 -26.59 0.19 14.45
CA ILE A 118 -26.34 -1.05 13.72
C ILE A 118 -24.99 -1.68 14.13
N ALA A 119 -24.04 -0.88 14.61
CA ALA A 119 -22.68 -1.30 14.97
C ALA A 119 -22.47 -1.50 16.48
N THR A 120 -23.53 -1.40 17.28
CA THR A 120 -23.46 -1.66 18.72
C THR A 120 -23.60 -3.15 18.98
N TRP A 121 -22.57 -3.76 19.57
CA TRP A 121 -22.54 -5.16 19.98
C TRP A 121 -22.34 -5.23 21.48
N GLN A 122 -23.37 -5.61 22.23
CA GLN A 122 -23.33 -5.61 23.70
C GLN A 122 -23.99 -6.86 24.28
N LEU A 123 -23.39 -7.42 25.33
CA LEU A 123 -23.92 -8.59 26.03
C LEU A 123 -24.44 -8.24 27.44
N GLY A 124 -24.05 -7.08 27.98
CA GLY A 124 -24.57 -6.54 29.24
C GLY A 124 -24.00 -7.21 30.49
N ALA A 125 -23.02 -8.10 30.34
CA ALA A 125 -22.35 -8.76 31.46
C ALA A 125 -20.90 -9.12 31.11
N PRO A 126 -19.90 -8.66 31.89
CA PRO A 126 -18.49 -8.86 31.57
C PRO A 126 -18.08 -10.35 31.59
N GLY A 127 -18.68 -11.14 32.50
CA GLY A 127 -18.46 -12.58 32.57
C GLY A 127 -18.97 -13.33 31.33
N LEU A 128 -20.12 -12.91 30.80
CA LEU A 128 -20.67 -13.47 29.56
C LEU A 128 -19.79 -13.09 28.37
N THR A 129 -19.33 -11.84 28.29
CA THR A 129 -18.40 -11.38 27.25
C THR A 129 -17.10 -12.18 27.27
N ALA A 130 -16.48 -12.38 28.44
CA ALA A 130 -15.27 -13.18 28.56
C ALA A 130 -15.49 -14.64 28.13
N ALA A 131 -16.61 -15.25 28.53
CA ALA A 131 -16.97 -16.62 28.15
C ALA A 131 -17.19 -16.76 26.64
N VAL A 132 -17.87 -15.81 26.01
CA VAL A 132 -18.12 -15.79 24.56
C VAL A 132 -16.82 -15.58 23.78
N VAL A 133 -15.99 -14.61 24.17
CA VAL A 133 -14.68 -14.35 23.53
C VAL A 133 -13.78 -15.58 23.63
N GLY A 134 -13.64 -16.14 24.83
CA GLY A 134 -12.80 -17.32 25.06
C GLY A 134 -13.33 -18.56 24.34
N GLY A 135 -14.62 -18.86 24.48
CA GLY A 135 -15.26 -20.01 23.84
C GLY A 135 -15.17 -19.95 22.32
N SER A 136 -15.44 -18.79 21.73
CA SER A 136 -15.33 -18.61 20.29
C SER A 136 -13.91 -18.67 19.77
N ALA A 137 -12.94 -18.08 20.47
CA ALA A 137 -11.54 -18.18 20.09
C ALA A 137 -11.07 -19.65 20.07
N LEU A 138 -11.51 -20.45 21.04
CA LEU A 138 -11.25 -21.89 21.09
C LEU A 138 -11.93 -22.65 19.93
N LEU A 139 -13.16 -22.29 19.58
CA LEU A 139 -13.89 -22.90 18.46
C LEU A 139 -13.31 -22.53 17.09
N LEU A 140 -12.76 -21.32 16.94
CA LEU A 140 -12.13 -20.86 15.69
C LEU A 140 -10.70 -21.42 15.51
N LEU A 141 -10.02 -21.82 16.58
CA LEU A 141 -8.68 -22.42 16.53
C LEU A 141 -8.60 -23.63 15.57
N PRO A 142 -9.46 -24.68 15.67
CA PRO A 142 -9.44 -25.79 14.73
C PRO A 142 -9.79 -25.34 13.30
N VAL A 143 -10.68 -24.37 13.11
CA VAL A 143 -11.00 -23.82 11.77
C VAL A 143 -9.75 -23.26 11.11
N VAL A 144 -8.96 -22.47 11.86
CA VAL A 144 -7.72 -21.88 11.36
C VAL A 144 -6.66 -22.94 11.07
N ILE A 145 -6.46 -23.90 11.98
CA ILE A 145 -5.46 -24.96 11.82
C ILE A 145 -5.79 -25.86 10.62
N LEU A 146 -7.04 -26.30 10.52
CA LEU A 146 -7.50 -27.19 9.45
C LEU A 146 -7.53 -26.46 8.10
N GLY A 147 -7.99 -25.21 8.06
CA GLY A 147 -7.99 -24.40 6.84
C GLY A 147 -6.60 -24.24 6.24
N PHE A 148 -5.61 -23.83 7.04
CA PHE A 148 -4.24 -23.72 6.55
C PHE A 148 -3.58 -25.07 6.27
N ARG A 149 -4.00 -26.16 6.93
CA ARG A 149 -3.52 -27.51 6.64
C ARG A 149 -4.03 -28.02 5.27
N VAL A 150 -5.24 -27.64 4.89
CA VAL A 150 -5.83 -27.94 3.58
C VAL A 150 -5.17 -27.11 2.46
N LEU A 151 -4.84 -25.84 2.73
CA LEU A 151 -4.20 -24.96 1.74
C LEU A 151 -2.68 -25.21 1.60
N ALA A 152 -1.95 -25.27 2.70
CA ALA A 152 -0.48 -25.30 2.70
C ALA A 152 0.05 -26.17 3.85
N ARG A 153 -0.13 -27.49 3.73
CA ARG A 153 0.23 -28.48 4.77
C ARG A 153 1.62 -28.28 5.42
N PRO A 154 2.73 -28.00 4.70
CA PRO A 154 4.04 -27.83 5.31
C PRO A 154 4.20 -26.54 6.12
N LEU A 155 3.40 -25.51 5.79
CA LEU A 155 3.46 -24.19 6.40
C LEU A 155 2.31 -23.92 7.39
N SER A 156 1.40 -24.89 7.55
CA SER A 156 0.11 -24.65 8.19
C SER A 156 0.25 -24.11 9.60
N SER A 157 1.04 -24.75 10.46
CA SER A 157 1.23 -24.31 11.84
C SER A 157 1.76 -22.87 11.94
N ARG A 158 2.74 -22.52 11.09
CA ARG A 158 3.33 -21.17 11.09
C ARG A 158 2.32 -20.12 10.62
N LEU A 159 1.60 -20.40 9.54
CA LEU A 159 0.59 -19.50 8.99
C LEU A 159 -0.63 -19.37 9.91
N SER A 160 -1.04 -20.46 10.57
CA SER A 160 -2.12 -20.45 11.56
C SER A 160 -1.78 -19.53 12.74
N TRP A 161 -0.58 -19.65 13.31
CA TRP A 161 -0.17 -18.78 14.42
C TRP A 161 -0.04 -17.31 14.02
N GLN A 162 0.51 -17.02 12.84
CA GLN A 162 0.58 -15.65 12.32
C GLN A 162 -0.82 -15.06 12.12
N TYR A 163 -1.73 -15.87 11.58
CA TYR A 163 -3.11 -15.45 11.35
C TYR A 163 -3.84 -15.19 12.66
N LEU A 164 -3.72 -16.09 13.63
CA LEU A 164 -4.31 -15.91 14.95
C LEU A 164 -3.75 -14.69 15.67
N ALA A 165 -2.44 -14.45 15.58
CA ALA A 165 -1.81 -13.25 16.14
C ALA A 165 -2.38 -11.97 15.49
N GLY A 166 -2.52 -11.95 14.16
CA GLY A 166 -3.16 -10.83 13.45
C GLY A 166 -4.62 -10.62 13.85
N ASN A 167 -5.38 -11.70 14.05
CA ASN A 167 -6.76 -11.64 14.53
C ASN A 167 -6.86 -11.22 16.00
N ALA A 168 -5.91 -11.60 16.85
CA ALA A 168 -5.86 -11.18 18.25
C ALA A 168 -5.71 -9.66 18.39
N VAL A 169 -5.03 -8.99 17.45
CA VAL A 169 -4.95 -7.52 17.40
C VAL A 169 -6.35 -6.89 17.26
N LEU A 170 -7.31 -7.55 16.59
CA LEU A 170 -8.68 -7.04 16.47
C LEU A 170 -9.45 -7.01 17.79
N LEU A 171 -9.04 -7.83 18.78
CA LEU A 171 -9.62 -7.86 20.13
C LEU A 171 -9.18 -6.70 21.00
N ILE A 172 -8.09 -6.02 20.62
CA ILE A 172 -7.60 -4.88 21.38
C ILE A 172 -8.66 -3.76 21.26
N PRO A 173 -9.21 -3.26 22.38
CA PRO A 173 -10.34 -2.33 22.38
C PRO A 173 -9.91 -0.89 22.06
N LEU A 174 -8.97 -0.70 21.13
CA LEU A 174 -8.49 0.60 20.68
C LEU A 174 -9.36 1.14 19.55
N ARG A 175 -9.78 2.39 19.72
CA ARG A 175 -10.65 3.12 18.80
C ARG A 175 -10.13 4.50 18.41
N ASP A 176 -9.07 4.97 19.07
CA ASP A 176 -8.35 6.17 18.68
C ASP A 176 -7.65 5.94 17.32
N PRO A 177 -7.94 6.77 16.30
CA PRO A 177 -7.30 6.68 14.98
C PRO A 177 -5.77 6.64 15.06
N THR A 178 -5.17 7.41 15.97
CA THR A 178 -3.70 7.46 16.09
C THR A 178 -3.13 6.15 16.61
N ALA A 179 -3.76 5.55 17.61
CA ALA A 179 -3.37 4.26 18.17
C ALA A 179 -3.57 3.12 17.14
N VAL A 180 -4.66 3.17 16.36
CA VAL A 180 -4.90 2.20 15.29
C VAL A 180 -3.85 2.34 14.19
N ALA A 181 -3.50 3.56 13.76
CA ALA A 181 -2.44 3.81 12.80
C ALA A 181 -1.09 3.28 13.30
N GLY A 182 -0.77 3.54 14.56
CA GLY A 182 0.43 3.04 15.25
C GLY A 182 0.50 1.51 15.35
N LEU A 183 -0.63 0.81 15.34
CA LEU A 183 -0.67 -0.67 15.34
C LEU A 183 -0.70 -1.27 13.93
N THR A 184 -1.45 -0.68 13.00
CA THR A 184 -1.65 -1.21 11.65
C THR A 184 -0.36 -1.23 10.84
N LEU A 185 0.44 -0.17 10.93
CA LEU A 185 1.66 -0.02 10.13
C LEU A 185 2.75 -1.03 10.54
N PRO A 186 3.10 -1.20 11.83
CA PRO A 186 4.01 -2.26 12.27
C PRO A 186 3.48 -3.67 11.97
N LEU A 187 2.17 -3.90 12.13
CA LEU A 187 1.55 -5.18 11.80
C LEU A 187 1.69 -5.50 10.31
N ALA A 188 1.44 -4.52 9.43
CA ALA A 188 1.61 -4.66 7.99
C ALA A 188 3.06 -5.00 7.63
N LEU A 189 4.03 -4.26 8.18
CA LEU A 189 5.46 -4.50 7.97
C LEU A 189 5.88 -5.89 8.45
N TRP A 190 5.42 -6.31 9.63
CA TRP A 190 5.69 -7.64 10.18
C TRP A 190 5.11 -8.76 9.30
N MET A 191 3.86 -8.61 8.84
CA MET A 191 3.20 -9.54 7.93
C MET A 191 3.95 -9.64 6.60
N LEU A 192 4.38 -8.52 6.02
CA LEU A 192 5.15 -8.48 4.77
C LEU A 192 6.50 -9.18 4.93
N TRP A 193 7.25 -8.84 5.99
CA TRP A 193 8.54 -9.44 6.28
C TRP A 193 8.43 -10.97 6.45
N ARG A 194 7.40 -11.45 7.16
CA ARG A 194 7.12 -12.89 7.31
C ARG A 194 6.70 -13.53 5.99
N ALA A 195 5.91 -12.85 5.17
CA ALA A 195 5.44 -13.35 3.89
C ALA A 195 6.57 -13.49 2.85
N GLU A 196 7.50 -12.54 2.81
CA GLU A 196 8.72 -12.61 1.98
C GLU A 196 9.63 -13.75 2.47
N ARG A 197 9.92 -13.82 3.77
CA ARG A 197 10.77 -14.88 4.33
C ARG A 197 10.20 -16.29 4.10
N SER A 198 8.88 -16.44 4.15
CA SER A 198 8.21 -17.72 3.88
C SER A 198 8.28 -18.11 2.40
N ARG A 199 8.25 -17.13 1.49
CA ARG A 199 8.36 -17.35 0.03
C ARG A 199 9.73 -17.88 -0.36
N ASP A 200 10.78 -17.38 0.28
CA ASP A 200 12.15 -17.71 -0.11
C ASP A 200 12.61 -19.04 0.51
N GLN A 201 12.06 -19.42 1.67
CA GLN A 201 12.42 -20.66 2.35
C GLN A 201 11.68 -21.91 1.84
N HIS A 202 10.48 -21.77 1.25
CA HIS A 202 9.62 -22.92 0.94
C HIS A 202 9.02 -22.86 -0.47
N LEU A 203 9.30 -23.88 -1.29
CA LEU A 203 8.73 -24.01 -2.64
C LEU A 203 7.20 -24.07 -2.62
N CYS A 204 6.61 -24.65 -1.58
CA CYS A 204 5.15 -24.71 -1.43
C CYS A 204 4.49 -23.35 -1.23
N ALA A 205 5.22 -22.29 -0.88
CA ALA A 205 4.68 -20.93 -0.78
C ALA A 205 4.42 -20.28 -2.15
N ARG A 206 4.99 -20.83 -3.23
CA ARG A 206 4.84 -20.35 -4.61
C ARG A 206 3.67 -21.01 -5.35
N THR A 207 3.05 -22.04 -4.78
CA THR A 207 1.85 -22.68 -5.36
C THR A 207 0.65 -21.73 -5.24
N PRO A 208 -0.40 -21.88 -6.07
CA PRO A 208 -1.61 -21.05 -5.96
C PRO A 208 -2.23 -21.10 -4.57
N ASP A 209 -2.26 -22.28 -3.94
CA ASP A 209 -2.79 -22.43 -2.58
C ASP A 209 -1.89 -21.74 -1.53
N GLY A 210 -0.56 -21.80 -1.71
CA GLY A 210 0.40 -21.08 -0.87
C GLY A 210 0.33 -19.56 -1.04
N ILE A 211 0.01 -19.07 -2.24
CA ILE A 211 -0.26 -17.66 -2.52
C ILE A 211 -1.53 -17.23 -1.80
N LEU A 212 -2.63 -17.98 -1.97
CA LEU A 212 -3.89 -17.70 -1.27
C LEU A 212 -3.70 -17.68 0.25
N ALA A 213 -3.00 -18.67 0.80
CA ALA A 213 -2.73 -18.75 2.23
C ALA A 213 -1.93 -17.54 2.76
N ARG A 214 -1.02 -16.97 1.97
CA ARG A 214 -0.29 -15.75 2.32
C ARG A 214 -1.15 -14.49 2.18
N LEU A 215 -2.01 -14.42 1.16
CA LEU A 215 -2.96 -13.32 1.00
C LEU A 215 -3.96 -13.26 2.15
N LEU A 216 -4.43 -14.41 2.63
CA LEU A 216 -5.33 -14.50 3.78
C LEU A 216 -4.72 -13.86 5.05
N GLN A 217 -3.39 -13.85 5.20
CA GLN A 217 -2.72 -13.21 6.35
C GLN A 217 -3.01 -11.71 6.47
N PHE A 218 -3.32 -11.04 5.36
CA PHE A 218 -3.61 -9.60 5.34
C PHE A 218 -5.08 -9.28 5.65
N LEU A 219 -5.96 -10.27 5.77
CA LEU A 219 -7.38 -10.03 6.07
C LEU A 219 -7.61 -9.33 7.43
N PRO A 220 -6.96 -9.70 8.55
CA PRO A 220 -7.15 -9.00 9.81
C PRO A 220 -6.74 -7.52 9.72
N LEU A 221 -5.66 -7.22 8.99
CA LEU A 221 -5.24 -5.85 8.72
C LEU A 221 -6.28 -5.10 7.88
N GLY A 222 -6.82 -5.73 6.83
CA GLY A 222 -7.87 -5.16 5.99
C GLY A 222 -9.16 -4.88 6.77
N VAL A 223 -9.56 -5.79 7.67
CA VAL A 223 -10.72 -5.58 8.55
C VAL A 223 -10.46 -4.47 9.56
N LEU A 224 -9.25 -4.40 10.14
CA LEU A 224 -8.87 -3.33 11.07
C LEU A 224 -8.89 -1.95 10.38
N LEU A 225 -8.29 -1.82 9.20
CA LEU A 225 -8.30 -0.56 8.44
C LEU A 225 -9.70 -0.22 7.92
N GLY A 226 -10.41 -1.19 7.37
CA GLY A 226 -11.75 -1.01 6.82
C GLY A 226 -12.74 -0.55 7.89
N ARG A 227 -12.75 -1.19 9.06
CA ARG A 227 -13.59 -0.75 10.19
C ARG A 227 -13.20 0.64 10.67
N SER A 228 -11.91 0.95 10.71
CA SER A 228 -11.43 2.24 11.23
C SER A 228 -11.70 3.41 10.29
N LEU A 229 -11.58 3.22 8.98
CA LEU A 229 -11.89 4.25 7.99
C LEU A 229 -13.40 4.45 7.79
N TRP A 230 -14.21 3.41 8.04
CA TRP A 230 -15.66 3.47 7.84
C TRP A 230 -16.41 4.03 9.06
N LEU A 231 -15.99 3.65 10.27
CA LEU A 231 -16.74 3.94 11.51
C LEU A 231 -16.20 5.15 12.29
N TYR A 232 -15.04 5.69 11.90
CA TYR A 232 -14.36 6.74 12.65
C TYR A 232 -13.85 7.83 11.71
N ASP A 233 -13.76 9.05 12.22
CA ASP A 233 -13.12 10.15 11.52
C ASP A 233 -11.64 9.86 11.40
N ALA A 234 -11.19 9.62 10.17
CA ALA A 234 -9.81 9.32 9.88
C ALA A 234 -8.96 10.59 10.05
N ASP A 235 -8.04 10.57 10.99
CA ASP A 235 -7.01 11.59 11.10
C ASP A 235 -5.96 11.43 9.99
N ALA A 236 -5.10 12.44 9.86
CA ALA A 236 -4.03 12.41 8.86
C ALA A 236 -3.10 11.20 9.04
N PHE A 237 -2.90 10.73 10.29
CA PHE A 237 -2.02 9.60 10.56
C PHE A 237 -2.61 8.28 10.08
N LEU A 238 -3.86 7.97 10.44
CA LEU A 238 -4.57 6.78 9.99
C LEU A 238 -4.72 6.78 8.47
N PHE A 239 -5.05 7.91 7.86
CA PHE A 239 -5.17 8.01 6.41
C PHE A 239 -3.84 7.71 5.71
N THR A 240 -2.74 8.32 6.16
CA THR A 240 -1.39 8.08 5.60
C THR A 240 -0.94 6.65 5.82
N ALA A 241 -1.15 6.09 7.01
CA ALA A 241 -0.82 4.71 7.33
C ALA A 241 -1.64 3.72 6.48
N GLY A 242 -2.93 4.00 6.26
CA GLY A 242 -3.80 3.22 5.40
C GLY A 242 -3.35 3.23 3.94
N LEU A 243 -3.01 4.40 3.40
CA LEU A 243 -2.44 4.54 2.06
C LEU A 243 -1.11 3.78 1.92
N LEU A 244 -0.24 3.85 2.93
CA LEU A 244 1.03 3.11 2.93
C LEU A 244 0.78 1.60 2.98
N CYS A 245 -0.17 1.13 3.80
CA CYS A 245 -0.58 -0.27 3.83
C CYS A 245 -1.11 -0.73 2.46
N LEU A 246 -1.92 0.10 1.79
CA LEU A 246 -2.44 -0.18 0.46
C LEU A 246 -1.32 -0.23 -0.58
N PHE A 247 -0.37 0.72 -0.53
CA PHE A 247 0.81 0.72 -1.40
C PHE A 247 1.66 -0.53 -1.21
N LEU A 248 1.90 -0.93 0.04
CA LEU A 248 2.66 -2.13 0.37
C LEU A 248 1.92 -3.42 -0.03
N ALA A 249 0.59 -3.46 0.12
CA ALA A 249 -0.24 -4.56 -0.35
C ALA A 249 -0.21 -4.67 -1.88
N ALA A 250 -0.33 -3.55 -2.59
CA ALA A 250 -0.21 -3.50 -4.04
C ALA A 250 1.18 -3.94 -4.52
N ARG A 251 2.25 -3.52 -3.81
CA ARG A 251 3.62 -4.02 -4.03
C ARG A 251 3.69 -5.54 -3.86
N GLN A 252 3.12 -6.09 -2.79
CA GLN A 252 3.17 -7.53 -2.56
C GLN A 252 2.38 -8.30 -3.62
N LEU A 253 1.22 -7.80 -4.03
CA LEU A 253 0.38 -8.43 -5.03
C LEU A 253 1.01 -8.36 -6.43
N SER A 254 1.64 -7.25 -6.79
CA SER A 254 2.34 -7.12 -8.08
C SER A 254 3.50 -8.10 -8.21
N LEU A 255 4.25 -8.34 -7.12
CA LEU A 255 5.34 -9.31 -7.07
C LEU A 255 4.88 -10.78 -7.16
N LEU A 256 3.59 -11.05 -6.98
CA LEU A 256 3.00 -12.39 -7.12
C LEU A 256 2.46 -12.65 -8.52
N LEU A 257 2.23 -11.60 -9.30
CA LEU A 257 1.66 -11.67 -10.64
C LEU A 257 2.77 -11.77 -11.71
N PRO A 258 2.50 -12.46 -12.84
CA PRO A 258 3.45 -12.53 -13.93
C PRO A 258 3.71 -11.15 -14.55
N GLY A 259 4.92 -10.95 -15.04
CA GLY A 259 5.44 -9.70 -15.59
C GLY A 259 4.54 -8.98 -16.59
N GLN A 260 3.91 -9.74 -17.48
CA GLN A 260 3.10 -9.21 -18.58
C GLN A 260 1.60 -9.16 -18.26
N SER A 261 1.18 -9.32 -17.00
CA SER A 261 -0.24 -9.29 -16.67
C SER A 261 -0.82 -7.88 -16.62
N ILE A 262 -1.97 -7.69 -17.25
CA ILE A 262 -2.73 -6.43 -17.20
C ILE A 262 -3.04 -6.02 -15.76
N LEU A 263 -3.39 -6.97 -14.91
CA LEU A 263 -3.66 -6.73 -13.49
C LEU A 263 -2.44 -6.16 -12.74
N ARG A 264 -1.22 -6.65 -13.06
CA ARG A 264 0.01 -6.08 -12.51
C ARG A 264 0.20 -4.64 -12.94
N GLY A 265 -0.03 -4.33 -14.22
CA GLY A 265 -0.01 -2.95 -14.72
C GLY A 265 -0.98 -2.03 -13.97
N PHE A 266 -2.23 -2.47 -13.75
CA PHE A 266 -3.20 -1.70 -12.96
C PHE A 266 -2.75 -1.47 -11.51
N LEU A 267 -2.18 -2.48 -10.85
CA LEU A 267 -1.67 -2.34 -9.48
C LEU A 267 -0.46 -1.41 -9.40
N GLU A 268 0.41 -1.44 -10.41
CA GLU A 268 1.58 -0.56 -10.50
C GLU A 268 1.17 0.90 -10.73
N VAL A 269 0.25 1.16 -11.66
CA VAL A 269 -0.32 2.50 -11.89
C VAL A 269 -1.06 2.99 -10.66
N GLY A 270 -1.90 2.14 -10.06
CA GLY A 270 -2.60 2.44 -8.81
C GLY A 270 -1.62 2.79 -7.69
N SER A 271 -0.54 2.03 -7.53
CA SER A 271 0.52 2.34 -6.56
C SER A 271 1.17 3.70 -6.84
N GLY A 272 1.39 4.04 -8.11
CA GLY A 272 1.93 5.34 -8.52
C GLY A 272 1.03 6.50 -8.08
N LEU A 273 -0.29 6.37 -8.26
CA LEU A 273 -1.27 7.38 -7.83
C LEU A 273 -1.36 7.54 -6.31
N LEU A 274 -1.03 6.50 -5.53
CA LEU A 274 -0.99 6.59 -4.07
C LEU A 274 0.23 7.40 -3.57
N THR A 275 1.35 7.41 -4.30
CA THR A 275 2.58 8.07 -3.86
C THR A 275 2.45 9.57 -3.54
N PRO A 276 1.79 10.43 -4.35
CA PRO A 276 1.59 11.83 -3.98
C PRO A 276 0.67 12.00 -2.77
N LEU A 277 -0.36 11.15 -2.62
CA LEU A 277 -1.26 11.20 -1.46
C LEU A 277 -0.51 10.85 -0.17
N ILE A 278 0.38 9.85 -0.23
CA ILE A 278 1.27 9.51 0.90
C ILE A 278 2.23 10.67 1.17
N GLY A 279 2.79 11.31 0.14
CA GLY A 279 3.66 12.48 0.29
C GLY A 279 2.98 13.64 1.02
N ILE A 280 1.74 13.97 0.66
CA ILE A 280 0.92 14.97 1.36
C ILE A 280 0.67 14.54 2.80
N GLY A 281 0.28 13.29 3.02
CA GLY A 281 0.06 12.74 4.34
C GLY A 281 1.29 12.83 5.25
N VAL A 282 2.48 12.53 4.72
CA VAL A 282 3.76 12.67 5.42
C VAL A 282 4.05 14.14 5.76
N ALA A 283 3.78 15.08 4.84
CA ALA A 283 3.95 16.51 5.12
C ALA A 283 3.07 16.97 6.29
N VAL A 284 1.79 16.57 6.31
CA VAL A 284 0.85 16.89 7.40
C VAL A 284 1.31 16.27 8.72
N LEU A 285 1.80 15.03 8.71
CA LEU A 285 2.29 14.38 9.94
C LEU A 285 3.53 15.07 10.53
N LEU A 286 4.34 15.70 9.69
CA LEU A 286 5.54 16.41 10.09
C LEU A 286 5.28 17.86 10.51
N GLU A 287 4.05 18.37 10.37
CA GLU A 287 3.67 19.75 10.73
C GLU A 287 4.03 20.10 12.18
N ARG A 288 3.97 19.13 13.10
CA ARG A 288 4.33 19.33 14.52
C ARG A 288 5.83 19.28 14.79
N LEU A 289 6.62 18.70 13.89
CA LEU A 289 8.04 18.40 14.09
C LEU A 289 8.95 19.31 13.27
N LEU A 290 8.46 19.78 12.13
CA LEU A 290 9.21 20.59 11.19
C LEU A 290 8.53 21.96 11.03
N PRO A 291 9.30 23.03 10.84
CA PRO A 291 8.73 24.33 10.49
C PRO A 291 8.04 24.26 9.13
N ASP A 292 6.95 25.02 8.95
CA ASP A 292 6.13 25.13 7.73
C ASP A 292 6.91 25.09 6.41
N PRO A 293 8.04 25.81 6.28
CA PRO A 293 8.78 25.88 5.03
C PRO A 293 9.45 24.55 4.62
N LEU A 294 9.52 23.56 5.50
CA LEU A 294 10.09 22.23 5.22
C LEU A 294 9.05 21.17 4.88
N LEU A 295 7.76 21.44 5.11
CA LEU A 295 6.71 20.42 5.01
C LEU A 295 6.51 19.93 3.56
N LEU A 296 6.39 20.85 2.60
CA LEU A 296 6.26 20.51 1.18
C LEU A 296 7.50 19.79 0.62
N PRO A 297 8.74 20.26 0.86
CA PRO A 297 9.94 19.52 0.52
C PRO A 297 9.96 18.10 1.10
N ALA A 298 9.63 17.93 2.39
CA ALA A 298 9.63 16.62 3.03
C ALA A 298 8.61 15.66 2.40
N GLY A 299 7.37 16.12 2.15
CA GLY A 299 6.36 15.33 1.46
C GLY A 299 6.75 14.97 0.02
N SER A 300 7.36 15.90 -0.70
CA SER A 300 7.85 15.65 -2.06
C SER A 300 8.99 14.63 -2.12
N LEU A 301 9.89 14.64 -1.12
CA LEU A 301 10.95 13.66 -0.98
C LEU A 301 10.38 12.26 -0.70
N ALA A 302 9.37 12.15 0.16
CA ALA A 302 8.67 10.90 0.41
C ALA A 302 8.00 10.36 -0.86
N CYS A 303 7.27 11.21 -1.60
CA CYS A 303 6.67 10.86 -2.88
C CYS A 303 7.72 10.38 -3.90
N ALA A 304 8.79 11.14 -4.09
CA ALA A 304 9.87 10.79 -5.01
C ALA A 304 10.58 9.48 -4.62
N ALA A 305 10.80 9.24 -3.32
CA ALA A 305 11.38 8.00 -2.82
C ALA A 305 10.50 6.78 -3.15
N LEU A 306 9.18 6.90 -2.96
CA LEU A 306 8.23 5.84 -3.30
C LEU A 306 8.12 5.61 -4.81
N LEU A 307 8.15 6.66 -5.63
CA LEU A 307 8.20 6.54 -7.09
C LEU A 307 9.50 5.87 -7.57
N LEU A 308 10.62 6.18 -6.94
CA LEU A 308 11.89 5.53 -7.23
C LEU A 308 11.90 4.05 -6.82
N GLU A 309 11.29 3.69 -5.69
CA GLU A 309 11.10 2.30 -5.31
C GLU A 309 10.17 1.57 -6.29
N LEU A 310 9.06 2.19 -6.70
CA LEU A 310 8.17 1.70 -7.74
C LEU A 310 8.91 1.47 -9.07
N SER A 311 9.80 2.39 -9.46
CA SER A 311 10.61 2.25 -10.68
C SER A 311 11.58 1.06 -10.68
N ARG A 312 11.90 0.50 -9.51
CA ARG A 312 12.78 -0.68 -9.38
C ARG A 312 12.02 -1.99 -9.51
N ARG A 313 10.71 -2.00 -9.20
CA ARG A 313 9.86 -3.21 -9.27
C ARG A 313 9.09 -3.37 -10.57
N VAL A 314 8.79 -2.24 -11.21
CA VAL A 314 7.98 -2.21 -12.44
C VAL A 314 8.79 -2.75 -13.61
N GLU A 315 8.22 -3.71 -14.33
CA GLU A 315 8.75 -4.16 -15.63
C GLU A 315 8.26 -3.28 -16.77
N MET A 316 7.02 -2.76 -16.66
CA MET A 316 6.39 -1.93 -17.68
C MET A 316 6.68 -0.43 -17.47
N ALA A 317 7.60 0.11 -18.25
CA ALA A 317 8.00 1.53 -18.21
C ALA A 317 8.61 2.01 -16.87
N PRO A 318 9.66 1.34 -16.34
CA PRO A 318 10.37 1.82 -15.15
C PRO A 318 10.95 3.23 -15.31
N ALA A 319 11.29 3.63 -16.54
CA ALA A 319 11.74 4.99 -16.85
C ALA A 319 10.68 6.05 -16.55
N LEU A 320 9.39 5.77 -16.79
CA LEU A 320 8.29 6.71 -16.53
C LEU A 320 8.25 7.11 -15.06
N TYR A 321 8.33 6.16 -14.13
CA TYR A 321 8.30 6.46 -12.69
C TYR A 321 9.54 7.23 -12.21
N ARG A 322 10.71 7.00 -12.81
CA ARG A 322 11.91 7.81 -12.55
C ARG A 322 11.73 9.24 -13.04
N VAL A 323 11.13 9.39 -14.23
CA VAL A 323 10.80 10.70 -14.79
C VAL A 323 9.76 11.40 -13.92
N LEU A 324 8.72 10.71 -13.43
CA LEU A 324 7.69 11.28 -12.53
C LEU A 324 8.22 11.68 -11.14
N ALA A 325 9.31 11.07 -10.66
CA ALA A 325 9.95 11.51 -9.42
C ALA A 325 10.57 12.92 -9.54
N VAL A 326 11.00 13.33 -10.74
CA VAL A 326 11.58 14.67 -11.00
C VAL A 326 10.56 15.80 -10.80
N PRO A 327 9.38 15.81 -11.46
CA PRO A 327 8.38 16.84 -11.22
C PRO A 327 7.85 16.80 -9.79
N ALA A 328 7.79 15.64 -9.14
CA ALA A 328 7.44 15.59 -7.71
C ALA A 328 8.42 16.43 -6.86
N LEU A 329 9.73 16.25 -7.07
CA LEU A 329 10.76 17.07 -6.39
C LEU A 329 10.71 18.55 -6.81
N LEU A 330 10.57 18.83 -8.11
CA LEU A 330 10.51 20.20 -8.61
C LEU A 330 9.32 20.96 -8.05
N LEU A 331 8.13 20.35 -8.05
CA LEU A 331 6.92 20.95 -7.49
C LEU A 331 7.05 21.12 -5.97
N GLY A 332 7.66 20.15 -5.27
CA GLY A 332 7.89 20.25 -3.84
C GLY A 332 8.80 21.39 -3.43
N PHE A 333 9.98 21.49 -4.04
CA PHE A 333 10.97 22.51 -3.67
C PHE A 333 10.67 23.88 -4.30
N SER A 334 10.46 23.94 -5.62
CA SER A 334 10.18 25.22 -6.28
C SER A 334 8.78 25.74 -5.96
N GLY A 335 7.78 24.88 -5.80
CA GLY A 335 6.45 25.29 -5.35
C GLY A 335 6.46 25.83 -3.92
N ASN A 336 7.30 25.27 -3.04
CA ASN A 336 7.49 25.79 -1.68
C ASN A 336 8.07 27.21 -1.66
N LEU A 337 8.95 27.57 -2.60
CA LEU A 337 9.44 28.95 -2.74
C LEU A 337 8.33 29.94 -3.13
N LEU A 338 7.35 29.49 -3.92
CA LEU A 338 6.23 30.33 -4.35
C LEU A 338 5.22 30.55 -3.22
N LEU A 339 5.03 29.56 -2.36
CA LEU A 339 4.04 29.60 -1.28
C LEU A 339 4.57 30.29 -0.01
N PHE A 340 5.86 30.13 0.27
CA PHE A 340 6.46 30.61 1.51
C PHE A 340 7.65 31.53 1.22
N ASP A 341 7.43 32.84 1.40
CA ASP A 341 8.48 33.85 1.29
C ASP A 341 9.42 33.78 2.50
N SER A 342 10.48 32.96 2.38
CA SER A 342 11.53 32.92 3.40
C SER A 342 12.91 32.75 2.79
N LEU A 343 13.89 33.47 3.35
CA LEU A 343 15.29 33.33 2.99
C LEU A 343 15.79 31.88 3.23
N ALA A 344 15.30 31.27 4.31
CA ALA A 344 15.62 29.89 4.67
C ALA A 344 15.19 28.90 3.56
N ASN A 345 14.02 29.09 2.94
CA ASN A 345 13.58 28.25 1.82
C ASN A 345 14.47 28.36 0.60
N ALA A 346 14.87 29.58 0.27
CA ALA A 346 15.70 29.85 -0.90
C ALA A 346 17.08 29.20 -0.75
N LEU A 347 17.67 29.33 0.45
CA LEU A 347 18.91 28.64 0.81
C LEU A 347 18.73 27.12 0.82
N LEU A 348 17.63 26.61 1.34
CA LEU A 348 17.35 25.17 1.35
C LEU A 348 17.17 24.61 -0.06
N CYS A 349 16.46 25.31 -0.95
CA CYS A 349 16.34 24.92 -2.35
C CYS A 349 17.71 24.95 -3.04
N LEU A 350 18.52 25.98 -2.77
CA LEU A 350 19.88 26.04 -3.32
C LEU A 350 20.72 24.84 -2.85
N VAL A 351 20.75 24.56 -1.54
CA VAL A 351 21.53 23.45 -0.96
C VAL A 351 21.00 22.10 -1.46
N ALA A 352 19.68 21.88 -1.41
CA ALA A 352 19.07 20.64 -1.87
C ALA A 352 19.28 20.42 -3.38
N GLY A 353 19.14 21.48 -4.17
CA GLY A 353 19.43 21.47 -5.60
C GLY A 353 20.88 21.10 -5.87
N LEU A 354 21.84 21.73 -5.20
CA LEU A 354 23.27 21.40 -5.31
C LEU A 354 23.55 19.95 -4.91
N LEU A 355 23.02 19.47 -3.78
CA LEU A 355 23.16 18.07 -3.36
C LEU A 355 22.57 17.11 -4.40
N LEU A 356 21.41 17.42 -4.97
CA LEU A 356 20.79 16.62 -6.04
C LEU A 356 21.63 16.65 -7.33
N THR A 357 22.26 17.78 -7.69
CA THR A 357 23.18 17.82 -8.85
C THR A 357 24.41 16.96 -8.63
N LEU A 358 25.01 17.02 -7.43
CA LEU A 358 26.18 16.22 -7.06
C LEU A 358 25.82 14.72 -7.05
N ALA A 359 24.68 14.38 -6.46
CA ALA A 359 24.16 13.01 -6.47
C ALA A 359 23.85 12.53 -7.90
N GLY A 360 23.22 13.36 -8.73
CA GLY A 360 22.96 13.07 -10.14
C GLY A 360 24.25 12.86 -10.93
N HIS A 361 25.31 13.62 -10.62
CA HIS A 361 26.62 13.46 -11.22
C HIS A 361 27.29 12.14 -10.82
N TYR A 362 27.32 11.83 -9.52
CA TYR A 362 27.91 10.61 -8.99
C TYR A 362 27.17 9.35 -9.47
N LEU A 363 25.83 9.40 -9.48
CA LEU A 363 24.97 8.30 -9.91
C LEU A 363 24.82 8.22 -11.45
N ARG A 364 25.39 9.18 -12.20
CA ARG A 364 25.31 9.29 -13.67
C ARG A 364 23.86 9.30 -14.20
N ARG A 365 22.96 10.00 -13.52
CA ARG A 365 21.53 10.10 -13.87
C ARG A 365 21.19 11.53 -14.31
N LEU A 366 20.87 11.70 -15.59
CA LEU A 366 20.63 13.02 -16.17
C LEU A 366 19.37 13.68 -15.61
N ALA A 367 18.32 12.88 -15.36
CA ALA A 367 17.07 13.36 -14.75
C ALA A 367 17.28 14.02 -13.37
N LEU A 368 18.06 13.40 -12.49
CA LEU A 368 18.39 13.94 -11.16
C LEU A 368 19.30 15.18 -11.25
N LEU A 369 20.27 15.15 -12.17
CA LEU A 369 21.15 16.29 -12.39
C LEU A 369 20.38 17.51 -12.91
N GLY A 370 19.50 17.31 -13.88
CA GLY A 370 18.62 18.37 -14.41
C GLY A 370 17.68 18.92 -13.34
N ALA A 371 17.03 18.04 -12.58
CA ALA A 371 16.16 18.43 -11.47
C ALA A 371 16.91 19.28 -10.44
N GLY A 372 18.09 18.83 -10.01
CA GLY A 372 18.91 19.56 -9.05
C GLY A 372 19.34 20.94 -9.55
N LEU A 373 19.70 21.06 -10.84
CA LEU A 373 20.07 22.34 -11.43
C LEU A 373 18.90 23.31 -11.44
N VAL A 374 17.70 22.85 -11.80
CA VAL A 374 16.50 23.71 -11.83
C VAL A 374 16.11 24.14 -10.42
N ILE A 375 16.18 23.25 -9.42
CA ILE A 375 15.90 23.59 -8.01
C ILE A 375 16.96 24.57 -7.46
N ALA A 376 18.24 24.37 -7.78
CA ALA A 376 19.30 25.29 -7.37
C ALA A 376 19.13 26.67 -8.03
N ALA A 377 18.80 26.68 -9.33
CA ALA A 377 18.55 27.90 -10.08
C ALA A 377 17.32 28.65 -9.55
N SER A 378 16.22 27.96 -9.22
CA SER A 378 15.03 28.61 -8.65
C SER A 378 15.33 29.26 -7.30
N GLY A 379 16.08 28.58 -6.43
CA GLY A 379 16.58 29.17 -5.18
C GLY A 379 17.46 30.39 -5.40
N LEU A 380 18.39 30.34 -6.35
CA LEU A 380 19.30 31.44 -6.66
C LEU A 380 18.57 32.65 -7.26
N VAL A 381 17.66 32.44 -8.21
CA VAL A 381 16.82 33.50 -8.81
C VAL A 381 15.99 34.18 -7.73
N TYR A 382 15.43 33.40 -6.81
CA TYR A 382 14.66 33.94 -5.69
C TYR A 382 15.53 34.77 -4.74
N LEU A 383 16.72 34.27 -4.35
CA LEU A 383 17.69 35.02 -3.52
C LEU A 383 18.09 36.33 -4.19
N PHE A 384 18.34 36.30 -5.50
CA PHE A 384 18.70 37.49 -6.28
C PHE A 384 17.55 38.50 -6.33
N GLY A 385 16.32 38.06 -6.56
CA GLY A 385 15.14 38.92 -6.53
C GLY A 385 14.93 39.59 -5.16
N ARG A 386 15.12 38.83 -4.07
CA ARG A 386 15.02 39.37 -2.71
C ARG A 386 16.16 40.34 -2.37
N LEU A 387 17.36 40.08 -2.87
CA LEU A 387 18.48 41.00 -2.72
C LEU A 387 18.17 42.31 -3.48
N LEU A 388 17.69 42.22 -4.72
CA LEU A 388 17.31 43.40 -5.50
C LEU A 388 16.18 44.22 -4.84
N SER A 389 15.20 43.58 -4.20
CA SER A 389 14.13 44.31 -3.51
C SER A 389 14.57 44.92 -2.17
N ALA A 390 15.59 44.35 -1.51
CA ALA A 390 16.21 44.92 -0.31
C ALA A 390 17.20 46.04 -0.63
N PHE A 391 17.80 46.02 -1.82
CA PHE A 391 18.62 47.11 -2.31
C PHE A 391 17.72 48.29 -2.70
N ASP A 392 17.89 49.42 -2.03
CA ASP A 392 17.26 50.67 -2.42
C ASP A 392 17.86 51.12 -3.78
N LEU A 393 17.19 50.77 -4.87
CA LEU A 393 17.61 51.03 -6.25
C LEU A 393 17.66 52.54 -6.58
N GLY A 394 17.30 53.42 -5.63
CA GLY A 394 17.48 54.86 -5.75
C GLY A 394 18.94 55.32 -5.83
N GLY A 395 19.90 54.50 -5.40
CA GLY A 395 21.32 54.82 -5.51
C GLY A 395 21.96 54.39 -6.82
N TRP A 396 22.32 55.33 -7.71
CA TRP A 396 23.09 55.07 -8.95
C TRP A 396 24.32 54.15 -8.80
N ILE A 397 24.96 54.14 -7.62
CA ILE A 397 26.11 53.30 -7.28
C ILE A 397 25.75 51.80 -7.19
N SER A 398 24.56 51.44 -6.72
CA SER A 398 24.15 50.04 -6.61
C SER A 398 23.93 49.42 -8.00
N LEU A 399 23.30 50.18 -8.92
CA LEU A 399 23.15 49.83 -10.33
C LEU A 399 24.51 49.64 -11.03
N ALA A 400 25.46 50.52 -10.78
CA ALA A 400 26.82 50.41 -11.34
C ALA A 400 27.56 49.16 -10.84
N LEU A 401 27.48 48.84 -9.54
CA LEU A 401 28.11 47.65 -8.96
C LEU A 401 27.48 46.35 -9.48
N VAL A 402 26.15 46.30 -9.61
CA VAL A 402 25.46 45.13 -10.19
C VAL A 402 25.85 44.94 -11.66
N GLY A 403 25.90 46.02 -12.44
CA GLY A 403 26.36 45.98 -13.83
C GLY A 403 27.79 45.47 -13.97
N LEU A 404 28.71 45.96 -13.13
CA LEU A 404 30.10 45.51 -13.11
C LEU A 404 30.22 44.01 -12.75
N ALA A 405 29.49 43.56 -11.73
CA ALA A 405 29.48 42.15 -11.33
C ALA A 405 28.94 41.24 -12.45
N ALA A 406 27.88 41.66 -13.16
CA ALA A 406 27.33 40.91 -14.29
C ALA A 406 28.34 40.77 -15.44
N ILE A 407 29.08 41.85 -15.77
CA ILE A 407 30.13 41.84 -16.79
C ILE A 407 31.26 40.88 -16.39
N LEU A 408 31.73 40.95 -15.14
CA LEU A 408 32.80 40.08 -14.63
C LEU A 408 32.39 38.60 -14.62
N LEU A 409 31.16 38.30 -14.18
CA LEU A 409 30.61 36.93 -14.22
C LEU A 409 30.47 36.41 -15.65
N GLY A 410 29.99 37.24 -16.58
CA GLY A 410 29.89 36.91 -18.00
C GLY A 410 31.25 36.56 -18.61
N SER A 411 32.27 37.38 -18.35
CA SER A 411 33.64 37.16 -18.82
C SER A 411 34.27 35.89 -18.24
N LEU A 412 34.02 35.59 -16.95
CA LEU A 412 34.49 34.36 -16.31
C LEU A 412 33.82 33.10 -16.88
N LEU A 413 32.53 33.17 -17.22
CA LEU A 413 31.82 32.06 -17.87
C LEU A 413 32.36 31.82 -19.28
N GLU A 414 32.54 32.87 -20.07
CA GLU A 414 33.02 32.79 -21.45
C GLU A 414 34.43 32.19 -21.53
N SER A 415 35.34 32.61 -20.64
CA SER A 415 36.72 32.09 -20.61
C SER A 415 36.84 30.59 -20.27
N ARG A 416 35.81 29.98 -19.65
CA ARG A 416 35.83 28.58 -19.20
C ARG A 416 34.83 27.66 -19.90
N ALA A 417 33.87 28.20 -20.63
CA ALA A 417 32.74 27.44 -21.18
C ALA A 417 33.06 26.71 -22.48
N SER A 418 33.80 27.33 -23.42
CA SER A 418 33.93 26.81 -24.80
C SER A 418 34.54 25.40 -24.87
N ASP A 419 35.57 25.14 -24.07
CA ASP A 419 36.33 23.89 -24.11
C ASP A 419 35.78 22.79 -23.18
N ARG A 420 34.97 23.16 -22.19
CA ARG A 420 34.31 22.22 -21.26
C ARG A 420 32.97 21.74 -21.78
N PHE A 421 32.21 22.57 -22.51
CA PHE A 421 30.88 22.22 -22.99
C PHE A 421 30.92 21.09 -24.03
N THR A 422 31.91 21.11 -24.93
CA THR A 422 32.14 20.05 -25.93
C THR A 422 32.51 18.72 -25.26
N ARG A 423 33.37 18.74 -24.23
CA ARG A 423 33.72 17.55 -23.43
C ARG A 423 32.56 17.03 -22.57
N LEU A 424 31.73 17.93 -22.01
CA LEU A 424 30.52 17.56 -21.27
C LEU A 424 29.49 16.91 -22.19
N LYS A 425 29.28 17.46 -23.40
CA LYS A 425 28.35 16.90 -24.39
C LYS A 425 28.74 15.47 -24.79
N GLN A 426 30.04 15.20 -24.98
CA GLN A 426 30.54 13.85 -25.24
C GLN A 426 30.39 12.91 -24.02
N ARG A 427 30.59 13.41 -22.79
CA ARG A 427 30.43 12.61 -21.56
C ARG A 427 28.97 12.26 -21.24
N PHE A 428 28.03 13.17 -21.50
CA PHE A 428 26.61 12.93 -21.24
C PHE A 428 25.92 12.07 -22.28
N ALA A 429 26.49 11.93 -23.49
CA ALA A 429 25.97 11.06 -24.53
C ALA A 429 25.89 9.57 -24.12
N HIS A 430 26.58 9.18 -23.04
CA HIS A 430 26.57 7.82 -22.50
C HIS A 430 25.72 7.65 -21.24
N TRP A 431 25.03 8.70 -20.79
CA TRP A 431 24.24 8.63 -19.55
C TRP A 431 22.85 8.09 -19.84
N GLN A 432 22.38 7.20 -18.98
CA GLN A 432 21.01 6.67 -19.07
C GLN A 432 20.01 7.75 -18.66
N VAL A 433 18.97 7.92 -19.47
CA VAL A 433 17.84 8.82 -19.21
C VAL A 433 17.04 8.34 -18.01
#